data_AF-K0DAS0-F1
#
_entry.id   AF-K0DAS0-F1
#
_cell.length_a   1.000
_cell.length_b   1.000
_cell.length_c   1.000
_cell.angle_alpha   90.00
_cell.angle_beta   90.00
_cell.angle_gamma   90.00
#
_symmetry.space_group_name_H-M   'P 1'
#
loop_
_entity.id
_entity.type
_entity.pdbx_description
1 polymer ?
#
loop_
_entity_poly.entity_id
_entity_poly.type
_entity_poly.pdbx_seq_one_letter_code
_entity_poly.pdbx_strand_id
1 'polypeptide(L)'
;MTNRDTQTVLQPVLINRLDSKIQYLNQLELAINNNQVSKVYELLDSQKFNEQIRQREHADSNAHLSVLVSDLQNDIASFLAPELIDYLTSQFDFLTFNPVQDEPTLYDVYIGDWWNHRQLGVLDILSASLTLDNHLISELTATAKLPDGGTLDDIKIQEINKIIDGLEGFLSDNTKRSLELRVIEDQLAELISNKAGLFGRGDKLTKQSLEKKRELLLATQKRVPEVQNKLDEQQKELLKLEKIDVLRQLELQAIFTTFTDLTSFIAALDQIYVSYIHALQQKN
;
A
#
# COMPACT_ATOMS: atom_id res chain seq x y z
N MET A 1 -14.01 -64.51 -5.21
CA MET A 1 -12.66 -63.99 -4.93
C MET A 1 -12.57 -63.83 -3.43
N THR A 2 -11.63 -64.54 -2.78
CA THR A 2 -11.55 -64.54 -1.32
C THR A 2 -10.68 -63.38 -0.83
N ASN A 3 -10.89 -62.94 0.42
CA ASN A 3 -10.15 -61.83 1.05
C ASN A 3 -8.62 -61.96 0.92
N ARG A 4 -8.09 -63.20 0.85
CA ARG A 4 -6.67 -63.49 0.64
C ARG A 4 -6.18 -63.14 -0.78
N ASP A 5 -6.97 -63.39 -1.81
CA ASP A 5 -6.59 -63.09 -3.20
C ASP A 5 -6.44 -61.57 -3.41
N THR A 6 -7.30 -60.77 -2.77
CA THR A 6 -7.17 -59.31 -2.72
C THR A 6 -5.93 -58.83 -1.95
N GLN A 7 -5.57 -59.47 -0.83
CA GLN A 7 -4.36 -59.10 -0.07
C GLN A 7 -3.06 -59.37 -0.84
N THR A 8 -2.98 -60.47 -1.60
CA THR A 8 -1.77 -60.83 -2.36
C THR A 8 -1.54 -59.93 -3.57
N VAL A 9 -2.61 -59.42 -4.20
CA VAL A 9 -2.52 -58.46 -5.31
C VAL A 9 -2.24 -57.02 -4.84
N LEU A 10 -2.68 -56.66 -3.62
CA LEU A 10 -2.45 -55.34 -3.03
C LEU A 10 -1.03 -55.14 -2.46
N GLN A 11 -0.32 -56.21 -2.10
CA GLN A 11 1.06 -56.14 -1.56
C GLN A 11 2.06 -55.40 -2.47
N PRO A 12 2.22 -55.72 -3.76
CA PRO A 12 3.19 -55.04 -4.62
C PRO A 12 2.83 -53.56 -4.87
N VAL A 13 1.54 -53.24 -4.99
CA VAL A 13 1.08 -51.85 -5.19
C VAL A 13 1.35 -51.00 -3.95
N LEU A 14 1.14 -51.56 -2.76
CA LEU A 14 1.43 -50.88 -1.50
C LEU A 14 2.95 -50.65 -1.33
N ILE A 15 3.77 -51.66 -1.60
CA ILE A 15 5.24 -51.56 -1.54
C ILE A 15 5.73 -50.47 -2.48
N ASN A 16 5.29 -50.46 -3.74
CA ASN A 16 5.69 -49.44 -4.71
C ASN A 16 5.33 -48.02 -4.24
N ARG A 17 4.15 -47.83 -3.63
CA ARG A 17 3.77 -46.53 -3.07
C ARG A 17 4.66 -46.11 -1.91
N LEU A 18 5.02 -47.03 -1.02
CA LEU A 18 5.95 -46.74 0.09
C LEU A 18 7.35 -46.39 -0.44
N ASP A 19 7.84 -47.14 -1.42
CA ASP A 19 9.13 -46.89 -2.06
C ASP A 19 9.16 -45.50 -2.72
N SER A 20 8.09 -45.09 -3.42
CA SER A 20 8.01 -43.74 -3.99
C SER A 20 8.08 -42.64 -2.93
N LYS A 21 7.46 -42.83 -1.77
CA LYS A 21 7.55 -41.89 -0.65
C LYS A 21 8.96 -41.81 -0.06
N ILE A 22 9.59 -42.97 0.16
CA ILE A 22 10.97 -43.04 0.67
C ILE A 22 11.94 -42.40 -0.32
N GLN A 23 11.80 -42.68 -1.60
CA GLN A 23 12.62 -42.08 -2.65
C GLN A 23 12.46 -40.56 -2.70
N TYR A 24 11.23 -40.04 -2.58
CA TYR A 24 10.98 -38.61 -2.53
C TYR A 24 11.72 -37.93 -1.36
N LEU A 25 11.55 -38.47 -0.14
CA LEU A 25 12.19 -37.92 1.05
C LEU A 25 13.72 -37.99 0.95
N ASN A 26 14.28 -39.10 0.47
CA ASN A 26 15.72 -39.24 0.25
C ASN A 26 16.24 -38.24 -0.80
N GLN A 27 15.50 -38.00 -1.89
CA GLN A 27 15.88 -37.02 -2.90
C GLN A 27 15.85 -35.60 -2.35
N LEU A 28 14.87 -35.26 -1.52
CA LEU A 28 14.77 -33.96 -0.88
C LEU A 28 15.91 -33.75 0.12
N GLU A 29 16.18 -34.73 0.97
CA GLU A 29 17.31 -34.71 1.90
C GLU A 29 18.65 -34.51 1.17
N LEU A 30 18.89 -35.28 0.10
CA LEU A 30 20.10 -35.14 -0.70
C LEU A 30 20.20 -33.77 -1.38
N ALA A 31 19.08 -33.22 -1.87
CA ALA A 31 19.06 -31.91 -2.49
C ALA A 31 19.41 -30.80 -1.48
N ILE A 32 18.86 -30.87 -0.27
CA ILE A 32 19.16 -29.93 0.82
C ILE A 32 20.63 -30.06 1.25
N ASN A 33 21.11 -31.28 1.52
CA ASN A 33 22.48 -31.53 1.97
C ASN A 33 23.54 -31.10 0.96
N ASN A 34 23.22 -31.16 -0.34
CA ASN A 34 24.12 -30.76 -1.41
C ASN A 34 23.88 -29.31 -1.90
N ASN A 35 23.05 -28.54 -1.19
CA ASN A 35 22.69 -27.17 -1.55
C ASN A 35 22.13 -27.00 -2.98
N GLN A 36 21.40 -28.02 -3.46
CA GLN A 36 20.80 -28.03 -4.80
C GLN A 36 19.43 -27.34 -4.76
N VAL A 37 19.42 -26.03 -4.56
CA VAL A 37 18.20 -25.22 -4.39
C VAL A 37 17.20 -25.40 -5.53
N SER A 38 17.64 -25.40 -6.79
CA SER A 38 16.76 -25.65 -7.95
C SER A 38 16.09 -27.03 -7.88
N LYS A 39 16.77 -28.05 -7.32
CA LYS A 39 16.21 -29.39 -7.18
C LYS A 39 15.17 -29.45 -6.05
N VAL A 40 15.36 -28.67 -4.99
CA VAL A 40 14.35 -28.53 -3.93
C VAL A 40 13.06 -27.95 -4.49
N TYR A 41 13.11 -26.87 -5.28
CA TYR A 41 11.91 -26.33 -5.95
C TYR A 41 11.25 -27.34 -6.89
N GLU A 42 12.02 -28.13 -7.66
CA GLU A 42 11.46 -29.21 -8.49
C GLU A 42 10.73 -30.27 -7.64
N LEU A 43 11.24 -30.58 -6.44
CA LEU A 43 10.64 -31.56 -5.53
C LEU A 43 9.46 -31.00 -4.73
N LEU A 44 9.37 -29.68 -4.54
CA LEU A 44 8.20 -29.07 -3.91
C LEU A 44 6.99 -29.05 -4.83
N ASP A 45 7.21 -28.70 -6.10
CA ASP A 45 6.18 -28.67 -7.14
C ASP A 45 6.77 -29.13 -8.50
N SER A 46 6.67 -30.43 -8.74
CA SER A 46 7.21 -31.02 -9.97
C SER A 46 6.43 -30.62 -11.20
N GLN A 47 5.13 -30.33 -11.06
CA GLN A 47 4.31 -29.94 -12.19
C GLN A 47 4.72 -28.55 -12.66
N LYS A 48 4.70 -27.56 -11.75
CA LYS A 48 5.11 -26.19 -12.05
C LYS A 48 6.52 -26.15 -12.65
N PHE A 49 7.46 -26.89 -12.05
CA PHE A 49 8.83 -26.94 -12.57
C PHE A 49 8.89 -27.50 -14.00
N ASN A 50 8.23 -28.63 -14.25
CA ASN A 50 8.28 -29.26 -15.58
C ASN A 50 7.56 -28.43 -16.65
N GLU A 51 6.44 -27.80 -16.31
CA GLU A 51 5.67 -26.96 -17.23
C GLU A 51 6.40 -25.64 -17.53
N GLN A 52 6.86 -24.92 -16.50
CA GLN A 52 7.43 -23.58 -16.66
C GLN A 52 8.92 -23.58 -17.04
N ILE A 53 9.71 -24.54 -16.55
CA ILE A 53 11.17 -24.59 -16.75
C ILE A 53 11.55 -25.57 -17.87
N ARG A 54 10.95 -26.77 -17.89
CA ARG A 54 11.25 -27.79 -18.90
C ARG A 54 10.32 -27.76 -20.12
N GLN A 55 9.31 -26.88 -20.12
CA GLN A 55 8.33 -26.72 -21.21
C GLN A 55 7.64 -28.04 -21.58
N ARG A 56 7.37 -28.89 -20.58
CA ARG A 56 6.59 -30.13 -20.74
C ARG A 56 5.16 -29.87 -20.33
N GLU A 57 4.30 -29.62 -21.31
CA GLU A 57 2.87 -29.42 -21.07
C GLU A 57 2.24 -30.66 -20.42
N HIS A 58 1.30 -30.43 -19.50
CA HIS A 58 0.55 -31.49 -18.78
C HIS A 58 1.45 -32.44 -17.99
N ALA A 59 2.47 -31.91 -17.31
CA ALA A 59 3.37 -32.72 -16.51
C ALA A 59 2.65 -33.31 -15.28
N ASP A 60 3.05 -34.52 -14.88
CA ASP A 60 2.51 -35.16 -13.70
C ASP A 60 2.84 -34.38 -12.42
N SER A 61 1.84 -34.26 -11.55
CA SER A 61 1.98 -33.60 -10.24
C SER A 61 2.46 -34.57 -9.16
N ASN A 62 3.40 -34.10 -8.36
CA ASN A 62 3.85 -34.76 -7.14
C ASN A 62 3.12 -34.28 -5.87
N ALA A 63 1.96 -33.60 -6.00
CA ALA A 63 1.23 -33.03 -4.85
C ALA A 63 1.00 -34.05 -3.71
N HIS A 64 0.71 -35.32 -4.05
CA HIS A 64 0.53 -36.39 -3.08
C HIS A 64 1.79 -36.77 -2.29
N LEU A 65 2.98 -36.48 -2.82
CA LEU A 65 4.28 -36.65 -2.14
C LEU A 65 4.66 -35.39 -1.37
N SER A 66 4.37 -34.20 -1.88
CA SER A 66 4.64 -32.92 -1.22
C SER A 66 3.96 -32.79 0.15
N VAL A 67 2.79 -33.42 0.34
CA VAL A 67 2.11 -33.52 1.66
C VAL A 67 2.97 -34.20 2.72
N LEU A 68 3.95 -35.03 2.36
CA LEU A 68 4.82 -35.71 3.32
C LEU A 68 5.76 -34.77 4.08
N VAL A 69 5.92 -33.54 3.61
CA VAL A 69 6.79 -32.52 4.21
C VAL A 69 6.02 -31.27 4.61
N SER A 70 4.70 -31.37 4.77
CA SER A 70 3.86 -30.23 5.16
C SER A 70 4.26 -29.64 6.51
N ASP A 71 4.72 -30.47 7.45
CA ASP A 71 5.23 -30.08 8.77
C ASP A 71 6.64 -29.48 8.73
N LEU A 72 7.37 -29.65 7.61
CA LEU A 72 8.72 -29.14 7.39
C LEU A 72 8.76 -27.89 6.50
N GLN A 73 7.61 -27.39 6.04
CA GLN A 73 7.52 -26.27 5.11
C GLN A 73 8.24 -25.01 5.63
N ASN A 74 8.17 -24.75 6.93
CA ASN A 74 8.85 -23.62 7.57
C ASN A 74 10.39 -23.76 7.52
N ASP A 75 10.90 -24.95 7.76
CA ASP A 75 12.34 -25.23 7.71
C ASP A 75 12.86 -25.20 6.27
N ILE A 76 12.08 -25.74 5.34
CA ILE A 76 12.40 -25.69 3.91
C ILE A 76 12.41 -24.23 3.42
N ALA A 77 11.41 -23.42 3.81
CA ALA A 77 11.42 -21.99 3.49
C ALA A 77 12.64 -21.28 4.07
N SER A 78 13.01 -21.56 5.32
CA SER A 78 14.19 -20.98 5.97
C SER A 78 15.49 -21.35 5.23
N PHE A 79 15.57 -22.55 4.67
CA PHE A 79 16.68 -23.00 3.82
C PHE A 79 16.70 -22.26 2.46
N LEU A 80 15.54 -22.08 1.83
CA LEU A 80 15.42 -21.48 0.50
C LEU A 80 15.53 -19.95 0.49
N ALA A 81 15.09 -19.28 1.57
CA ALA A 81 14.94 -17.84 1.63
C ALA A 81 16.23 -17.06 1.34
N PRO A 82 17.41 -17.37 1.93
CA PRO A 82 18.61 -16.56 1.74
C PRO A 82 19.00 -16.37 0.28
N GLU A 83 19.04 -17.44 -0.53
CA GLU A 83 19.45 -17.34 -1.92
C GLU A 83 18.38 -16.67 -2.81
N LEU A 84 17.09 -16.83 -2.48
CA LEU A 84 16.01 -16.15 -3.20
C LEU A 84 16.00 -14.65 -2.89
N ILE A 85 16.11 -14.27 -1.62
CA ILE A 85 16.12 -12.86 -1.20
C ILE A 85 17.37 -12.15 -1.74
N ASP A 86 18.54 -12.79 -1.72
CA ASP A 86 19.77 -12.23 -2.31
C ASP A 86 19.59 -11.98 -3.81
N TYR A 87 19.01 -12.95 -4.54
CA TYR A 87 18.71 -12.79 -5.96
C TYR A 87 17.75 -11.62 -6.19
N LEU A 88 16.62 -11.57 -5.48
CA LEU A 88 15.62 -10.53 -5.66
C LEU A 88 16.16 -9.14 -5.31
N THR A 89 16.94 -9.01 -4.24
CA THR A 89 17.58 -7.74 -3.86
C THR A 89 18.57 -7.26 -4.93
N SER A 90 19.21 -8.18 -5.66
CA SER A 90 20.10 -7.82 -6.78
C SER A 90 19.35 -7.36 -8.03
N GLN A 91 18.13 -7.87 -8.28
CA GLN A 91 17.32 -7.55 -9.46
C GLN A 91 16.40 -6.35 -9.22
N PHE A 92 15.99 -6.14 -7.97
CA PHE A 92 15.04 -5.14 -7.52
C PHE A 92 15.61 -4.42 -6.30
N ASP A 93 16.66 -3.63 -6.51
CA ASP A 93 17.41 -2.92 -5.46
C ASP A 93 16.59 -1.87 -4.69
N PHE A 94 15.45 -1.47 -5.25
CA PHE A 94 14.47 -0.61 -4.61
C PHE A 94 13.40 -1.36 -3.81
N LEU A 95 13.43 -2.69 -3.74
CA LEU A 95 12.47 -3.47 -2.94
C LEU A 95 13.08 -3.87 -1.59
N THR A 96 12.25 -3.82 -0.55
CA THR A 96 12.59 -4.32 0.78
C THR A 96 11.75 -5.55 1.10
N PHE A 97 12.37 -6.58 1.67
CA PHE A 97 11.75 -7.86 2.00
C PHE A 97 11.79 -8.07 3.52
N ASN A 98 10.61 -8.10 4.14
CA ASN A 98 10.49 -8.30 5.59
C ASN A 98 9.78 -9.62 5.87
N PRO A 99 10.35 -10.53 6.67
CA PRO A 99 9.68 -11.79 7.01
C PRO A 99 8.37 -11.50 7.76
N VAL A 100 7.30 -12.19 7.37
CA VAL A 100 6.02 -12.10 8.07
C VAL A 100 6.15 -12.75 9.43
N GLN A 101 5.62 -12.08 10.47
CA GLN A 101 5.67 -12.61 11.82
C GLN A 101 4.89 -13.94 11.88
N ASP A 102 5.51 -14.96 12.48
CA ASP A 102 4.96 -16.30 12.66
C ASP A 102 4.72 -17.13 11.36
N GLU A 103 5.08 -16.60 10.18
CA GLU A 103 4.94 -17.27 8.88
C GLU A 103 6.25 -17.20 8.06
N PRO A 104 7.24 -18.07 8.32
CA PRO A 104 8.56 -17.99 7.68
C PRO A 104 8.57 -18.31 6.18
N THR A 105 7.44 -18.80 5.66
CA THR A 105 7.23 -19.00 4.22
C THR A 105 6.93 -17.68 3.50
N LEU A 106 6.50 -16.64 4.20
CA LEU A 106 6.02 -15.40 3.61
C LEU A 106 6.89 -14.20 3.98
N TYR A 107 7.06 -13.30 3.01
CA TYR A 107 7.75 -12.02 3.18
C TYR A 107 6.87 -10.89 2.65
N ASP A 108 6.63 -9.88 3.49
CA ASP A 108 6.04 -8.62 3.05
C ASP A 108 7.07 -7.87 2.20
N VAL A 109 6.65 -7.49 0.99
CA VAL A 109 7.49 -6.77 0.04
C VAL A 109 7.05 -5.31 -0.02
N TYR A 110 7.99 -4.39 0.12
CA TYR A 110 7.75 -2.95 0.11
C TYR A 110 8.55 -2.27 -1.00
N ILE A 111 8.01 -1.19 -1.56
CA ILE A 111 8.75 -0.33 -2.48
C ILE A 111 9.43 0.77 -1.67
N GLY A 112 10.76 0.86 -1.79
CA GLY A 112 11.60 1.85 -1.14
C GLY A 112 11.77 1.67 0.36
N ASP A 113 12.64 2.50 0.94
CA ASP A 113 12.97 2.56 2.38
C ASP A 113 12.47 3.87 3.04
N TRP A 114 11.63 4.63 2.35
CA TRP A 114 11.11 5.91 2.82
C TRP A 114 9.99 5.76 3.86
N TRP A 115 9.74 6.86 4.57
CA TRP A 115 8.65 6.96 5.53
C TRP A 115 7.30 6.69 4.86
N ASN A 116 6.50 5.81 5.47
CA ASN A 116 5.23 5.33 4.92
C ASN A 116 5.37 4.57 3.59
N HIS A 117 6.51 3.90 3.35
CA HIS A 117 6.61 2.90 2.29
C HIS A 117 5.40 1.96 2.30
N ARG A 118 4.92 1.64 1.11
CA ARG A 118 3.70 0.88 0.92
C ARG A 118 4.06 -0.55 0.55
N GLN A 119 3.24 -1.47 1.05
CA GLN A 119 3.40 -2.87 0.73
C GLN A 119 3.01 -3.09 -0.73
N LEU A 120 3.94 -3.60 -1.52
CA LEU A 120 3.73 -4.04 -2.89
C LEU A 120 2.95 -5.35 -2.94
N GLY A 121 3.20 -6.24 -1.98
CA GLY A 121 2.62 -7.57 -1.97
C GLY A 121 3.26 -8.49 -0.95
N VAL A 122 3.03 -9.79 -1.13
CA VAL A 122 3.56 -10.86 -0.28
C VAL A 122 4.27 -11.88 -1.15
N LEU A 123 5.56 -12.09 -0.87
CA LEU A 123 6.39 -13.11 -1.49
C LEU A 123 6.24 -14.42 -0.73
N ASP A 124 5.91 -15.49 -1.44
CA ASP A 124 5.98 -16.86 -0.92
C ASP A 124 7.29 -17.51 -1.38
N ILE A 125 8.12 -17.88 -0.40
CA ILE A 125 9.43 -18.49 -0.61
C ILE A 125 9.31 -19.88 -1.23
N LEU A 126 8.31 -20.68 -0.86
CA LEU A 126 8.19 -22.07 -1.34
C LEU A 126 7.82 -22.11 -2.83
N SER A 127 6.99 -21.16 -3.27
CA SER A 127 6.60 -21.03 -4.66
C SER A 127 7.49 -20.07 -5.47
N ALA A 128 8.36 -19.30 -4.80
CA ALA A 128 9.08 -18.15 -5.34
C ALA A 128 8.18 -17.27 -6.21
N SER A 129 7.03 -16.88 -5.66
CA SER A 129 6.04 -16.05 -6.35
C SER A 129 5.58 -14.89 -5.47
N LEU A 130 5.33 -13.75 -6.11
CA LEU A 130 4.90 -12.53 -5.44
C LEU A 130 3.41 -12.29 -5.74
N THR A 131 2.59 -12.27 -4.69
CA THR A 131 1.18 -11.88 -4.79
C THR A 131 1.08 -10.36 -4.60
N LEU A 132 0.71 -9.64 -5.66
CA LEU A 132 0.66 -8.18 -5.66
C LEU A 132 -0.61 -7.61 -5.03
N ASP A 133 -0.48 -6.45 -4.39
CA ASP A 133 -1.61 -5.62 -4.01
C ASP A 133 -2.18 -4.92 -5.25
N ASN A 134 -3.32 -5.44 -5.73
CA ASN A 134 -4.03 -4.91 -6.89
C ASN A 134 -4.42 -3.43 -6.74
N HIS A 135 -4.71 -2.96 -5.53
CA HIS A 135 -5.04 -1.56 -5.30
C HIS A 135 -3.82 -0.67 -5.56
N LEU A 136 -2.67 -1.03 -4.96
CA LEU A 136 -1.43 -0.28 -5.17
C LEU A 136 -0.98 -0.30 -6.64
N ILE A 137 -1.02 -1.47 -7.29
CA ILE A 137 -0.68 -1.58 -8.72
C ILE A 137 -1.62 -0.72 -9.59
N SER A 138 -2.92 -0.74 -9.29
CA SER A 138 -3.90 0.09 -10.01
C SER A 138 -3.62 1.58 -9.82
N GLU A 139 -3.28 2.03 -8.60
CA GLU A 139 -2.92 3.42 -8.34
C GLU A 139 -1.64 3.82 -9.09
N LEU A 140 -0.57 3.03 -8.99
CA LEU A 140 0.69 3.30 -9.71
C LEU A 140 0.46 3.35 -11.23
N THR A 141 -0.36 2.44 -11.76
CA THR A 141 -0.71 2.41 -13.18
C THR A 141 -1.48 3.66 -13.59
N ALA A 142 -2.38 4.15 -12.73
CA ALA A 142 -3.12 5.37 -12.99
C ALA A 142 -2.20 6.60 -12.93
N THR A 143 -1.33 6.69 -11.91
CA THR A 143 -0.36 7.78 -11.75
C THR A 143 0.63 7.82 -12.91
N ALA A 144 1.13 6.67 -13.38
CA ALA A 144 2.06 6.61 -14.52
C ALA A 144 1.46 7.11 -15.85
N LYS A 145 0.13 7.20 -15.96
CA LYS A 145 -0.58 7.74 -17.14
C LYS A 145 -0.84 9.24 -17.05
N LEU A 146 -0.62 9.85 -15.88
CA LEU A 146 -0.79 11.28 -15.70
C LEU A 146 0.36 12.04 -16.39
N PRO A 147 0.12 13.27 -16.87
CA PRO A 147 1.21 14.13 -17.32
C PRO A 147 2.14 14.46 -16.15
N ASP A 148 3.38 14.86 -16.46
CA ASP A 148 4.35 15.28 -15.44
C ASP A 148 3.76 16.31 -14.48
N GLY A 149 3.76 15.98 -13.19
CA GLY A 149 3.19 16.82 -12.13
C GLY A 149 1.67 16.73 -11.96
N GLY A 150 0.98 15.83 -12.66
CA GLY A 150 -0.43 15.52 -12.44
C GLY A 150 -0.64 14.61 -11.23
N THR A 151 -1.79 14.74 -10.58
CA THR A 151 -2.17 13.91 -9.42
C THR A 151 -3.56 13.29 -9.57
N LEU A 152 -3.73 12.08 -9.04
CA LEU A 152 -5.04 11.39 -9.04
C LEU A 152 -6.09 12.17 -8.23
N ASP A 153 -5.64 12.98 -7.29
CA ASP A 153 -6.48 13.74 -6.37
C ASP A 153 -6.68 15.19 -6.84
N ASP A 154 -6.40 15.51 -8.11
CA ASP A 154 -6.43 16.87 -8.69
C ASP A 154 -7.72 17.62 -8.37
N ILE A 155 -8.87 17.00 -8.63
CA ILE A 155 -10.19 17.61 -8.38
C ILE A 155 -10.36 17.90 -6.89
N LYS A 156 -9.98 16.94 -6.04
CA LYS A 156 -10.15 17.03 -4.59
C LYS A 156 -9.23 18.11 -4.00
N ILE A 157 -7.99 18.19 -4.47
CA ILE A 157 -7.04 19.24 -4.10
C ILE A 157 -7.57 20.62 -4.49
N GLN A 158 -8.13 20.76 -5.70
CA GLN A 158 -8.76 22.02 -6.13
C GLN A 158 -9.97 22.41 -5.27
N GLU A 159 -10.80 21.45 -4.86
CA GLU A 159 -11.92 21.69 -3.96
C GLU A 159 -11.46 22.13 -2.57
N ILE A 160 -10.48 21.43 -1.98
CA ILE A 160 -9.90 21.77 -0.67
C ILE A 160 -9.26 23.16 -0.73
N ASN A 161 -8.50 23.49 -1.77
CA ASN A 161 -7.89 24.81 -1.94
C ASN A 161 -8.95 25.92 -2.00
N LYS A 162 -10.06 25.72 -2.71
CA LYS A 162 -11.18 26.69 -2.72
C LYS A 162 -11.80 26.87 -1.34
N ILE A 163 -11.92 25.78 -0.56
CA ILE A 163 -12.44 25.86 0.80
C ILE A 163 -11.46 26.64 1.68
N ILE A 164 -10.16 26.34 1.61
CA ILE A 164 -9.10 27.05 2.33
C ILE A 164 -9.14 28.55 2.00
N ASP A 165 -9.16 28.92 0.72
CA ASP A 165 -9.24 30.31 0.26
C ASP A 165 -10.45 31.03 0.88
N GLY A 166 -11.61 30.36 0.93
CA GLY A 166 -12.83 30.90 1.54
C GLY A 166 -12.73 31.09 3.05
N LEU A 167 -12.10 30.15 3.76
CA LEU A 167 -11.90 30.22 5.21
C LEU A 167 -10.87 31.29 5.57
N GLU A 168 -9.75 31.37 4.84
CA GLU A 168 -8.72 32.40 5.01
C GLU A 168 -9.28 33.79 4.68
N GLY A 169 -10.08 33.90 3.61
CA GLY A 169 -10.83 35.11 3.30
C GLY A 169 -11.71 35.54 4.47
N PHE A 170 -12.48 34.62 5.05
CA PHE A 170 -13.29 34.91 6.24
C PHE A 170 -12.44 35.39 7.42
N LEU A 171 -11.31 34.75 7.71
CA LEU A 171 -10.43 35.08 8.84
C LEU A 171 -9.71 36.42 8.66
N SER A 172 -9.26 36.74 7.44
CA SER A 172 -8.59 38.00 7.12
C SER A 172 -9.48 39.23 7.38
N ASP A 173 -10.79 39.10 7.15
CA ASP A 173 -11.78 40.13 7.43
C ASP A 173 -12.07 40.31 8.93
N ASN A 174 -11.58 39.43 9.81
CA ASN A 174 -11.83 39.51 11.25
C ASN A 174 -11.27 40.80 11.88
N THR A 175 -10.13 41.30 11.39
CA THR A 175 -9.55 42.56 11.85
C THR A 175 -10.46 43.74 11.49
N LYS A 176 -11.00 43.77 10.26
CA LYS A 176 -11.98 44.78 9.84
C LYS A 176 -13.25 44.71 10.69
N ARG A 177 -13.79 43.50 10.90
CA ARG A 177 -14.99 43.28 11.73
C ARG A 177 -14.79 43.75 13.18
N SER A 178 -13.61 43.53 13.75
CA SER A 178 -13.27 43.97 15.11
C SER A 178 -13.16 45.50 15.21
N LEU A 179 -12.59 46.15 14.19
CA LEU A 179 -12.55 47.61 14.09
C LEU A 179 -13.95 48.21 13.91
N GLU A 180 -14.76 47.64 13.01
CA GLU A 180 -16.15 48.06 12.82
C GLU A 180 -16.98 47.89 14.09
N LEU A 181 -16.77 46.80 14.83
CA LEU A 181 -17.45 46.58 16.10
C LEU A 181 -17.11 47.69 17.11
N ARG A 182 -15.83 48.06 17.23
CA ARG A 182 -15.38 49.15 18.11
C ARG A 182 -16.01 50.49 17.70
N VAL A 183 -15.99 50.82 16.41
CA VAL A 183 -16.61 52.05 15.90
C VAL A 183 -18.11 52.08 16.22
N ILE A 184 -18.83 50.96 16.05
CA ILE A 184 -20.27 50.88 16.37
C ILE A 184 -20.50 51.01 17.88
N GLU A 185 -19.64 50.43 18.72
CA GLU A 185 -19.72 50.57 20.17
C GLU A 185 -19.47 52.01 20.62
N ASP A 186 -18.50 52.70 20.02
CA ASP A 186 -18.22 54.13 20.26
C ASP A 186 -19.43 55.01 19.83
N GLN A 187 -19.99 54.76 18.64
CA GLN A 187 -21.20 55.46 18.15
C GLN A 187 -22.41 55.24 19.05
N LEU A 188 -22.62 54.02 19.55
CA LEU A 188 -23.69 53.72 20.49
C LEU A 188 -23.47 54.43 21.84
N ALA A 189 -22.23 54.50 22.33
CA ALA A 189 -21.89 55.22 23.56
C ALA A 189 -22.11 56.73 23.43
N GLU A 190 -21.73 57.34 22.30
CA GLU A 190 -21.99 58.75 22.00
C GLU A 190 -23.49 59.06 21.93
N LEU A 191 -24.29 58.20 21.27
CA LEU A 191 -25.76 58.35 21.22
C LEU A 191 -26.42 58.24 22.60
N ILE A 192 -25.82 57.49 23.53
CA ILE A 192 -26.29 57.38 24.92
C ILE A 192 -25.88 58.62 25.73
N SER A 193 -24.68 59.16 25.49
CA SER A 193 -24.14 60.35 26.18
C SER A 193 -24.80 61.66 25.73
N ASN A 194 -25.10 61.80 24.43
CA ASN A 194 -25.70 63.00 23.83
C ASN A 194 -27.21 63.18 24.14
N LYS A 195 -27.76 62.38 25.04
CA LYS A 195 -29.18 62.35 25.43
C LYS A 195 -29.66 63.57 26.24
N ALA A 196 -28.92 64.69 26.19
CA ALA A 196 -29.26 65.93 26.89
C ALA A 196 -29.92 67.01 25.99
N GLY A 197 -30.13 66.79 24.69
CA GLY A 197 -30.61 67.84 23.76
C GLY A 197 -31.80 67.47 22.84
N LEU A 198 -33.00 67.90 23.25
CA LEU A 198 -34.25 68.26 22.53
C LEU A 198 -34.70 67.69 21.14
N PHE A 199 -34.02 66.79 20.43
CA PHE A 199 -34.47 66.27 19.11
C PHE A 199 -34.34 64.73 18.92
N GLY A 200 -34.80 63.93 19.88
CA GLY A 200 -34.55 62.47 19.94
C GLY A 200 -35.44 61.50 19.14
N ARG A 201 -36.01 61.87 17.97
CA ARG A 201 -36.77 60.90 17.13
C ARG A 201 -35.95 60.24 16.02
N GLY A 202 -34.89 60.88 15.52
CA GLY A 202 -33.96 60.28 14.54
C GLY A 202 -33.06 59.19 15.15
N ASP A 203 -32.71 59.34 16.43
CA ASP A 203 -31.76 58.46 17.13
C ASP A 203 -32.26 57.02 17.35
N LYS A 204 -33.57 56.79 17.39
CA LYS A 204 -34.11 55.46 17.70
C LYS A 204 -33.92 54.46 16.57
N LEU A 205 -34.15 54.88 15.32
CA LEU A 205 -33.95 54.03 14.14
C LEU A 205 -32.47 53.77 13.88
N THR A 206 -31.63 54.81 14.03
CA THR A 206 -30.17 54.70 13.92
C THR A 206 -29.61 53.75 14.97
N LYS A 207 -30.02 53.91 16.24
CA LYS A 207 -29.64 52.99 17.33
C LYS A 207 -30.05 51.54 17.04
N GLN A 208 -31.28 51.30 16.59
CA GLN A 208 -31.73 49.94 16.24
C GLN A 208 -30.92 49.33 15.08
N SER A 209 -30.53 50.14 14.09
CA SER A 209 -29.70 49.66 12.98
C SER A 209 -28.27 49.31 13.43
N LEU A 210 -27.69 50.11 14.31
CA LEU A 210 -26.37 49.88 14.92
C LEU A 210 -26.39 48.66 15.84
N GLU A 211 -27.43 48.48 16.65
CA GLU A 211 -27.61 47.29 17.50
C GLU A 211 -27.71 46.01 16.65
N LYS A 212 -28.50 46.01 15.56
CA LYS A 212 -28.56 44.87 14.63
C LYS A 212 -27.21 44.58 13.99
N LYS A 213 -26.49 45.61 13.54
CA LYS A 213 -25.16 45.43 12.94
C LYS A 213 -24.15 44.88 13.95
N ARG A 214 -24.21 45.36 15.20
CA ARG A 214 -23.41 44.84 16.32
C ARG A 214 -23.69 43.37 16.61
N GLU A 215 -24.97 42.97 16.67
CA GLU A 215 -25.34 41.57 16.89
C GLU A 215 -24.81 40.65 15.78
N LEU A 216 -24.92 41.07 14.52
CA LEU A 216 -24.37 40.32 13.38
C LEU A 216 -22.84 40.19 13.45
N LEU A 217 -22.13 41.26 13.80
CA LEU A 217 -20.67 41.23 13.95
C LEU A 217 -20.24 40.32 15.12
N LEU A 218 -20.91 40.40 16.26
CA LEU A 218 -20.64 39.53 17.41
C LEU A 218 -20.92 38.06 17.11
N ALA A 219 -22.03 37.76 16.41
CA ALA A 219 -22.35 36.41 15.97
C ALA A 219 -21.26 35.86 15.03
N THR A 220 -20.76 36.70 14.12
CA THR A 220 -19.66 36.35 13.21
C THR A 220 -18.35 36.12 13.96
N GLN A 221 -18.05 36.92 14.98
CA GLN A 221 -16.84 36.79 15.79
C GLN A 221 -16.82 35.50 16.64
N LYS A 222 -17.99 35.06 17.11
CA LYS A 222 -18.14 33.76 17.80
C LYS A 222 -17.80 32.56 16.91
N ARG A 223 -17.90 32.70 15.59
CA ARG A 223 -17.60 31.62 14.63
C ARG A 223 -16.10 31.53 14.28
N VAL A 224 -15.29 32.50 14.67
CA VAL A 224 -13.84 32.53 14.33
C VAL A 224 -13.11 31.25 14.79
N PRO A 225 -13.29 30.75 16.03
CA PRO A 225 -12.63 29.51 16.45
C PRO A 225 -13.06 28.29 15.63
N GLU A 226 -14.34 28.20 15.26
CA GLU A 226 -14.86 27.12 14.42
C GLU A 226 -14.24 27.18 13.01
N VAL A 227 -14.13 28.38 12.43
CA VAL A 227 -13.50 28.58 11.12
C VAL A 227 -12.02 28.23 11.16
N GLN A 228 -11.30 28.60 12.23
CA GLN A 228 -9.90 28.25 12.40
C GLN A 228 -9.71 26.72 12.47
N ASN A 229 -10.53 26.03 13.28
CA ASN A 229 -10.45 24.58 13.36
C ASN A 229 -10.71 23.91 12.01
N LYS A 230 -11.72 24.40 11.25
CA LYS A 230 -11.99 23.90 9.90
C LYS A 230 -10.83 24.17 8.94
N LEU A 231 -10.17 25.32 9.04
CA LEU A 231 -9.00 25.63 8.22
C LEU A 231 -7.87 24.64 8.51
N ASP A 232 -7.56 24.40 9.78
CA ASP A 232 -6.52 23.45 10.20
C ASP A 232 -6.83 22.02 9.74
N GLU A 233 -8.11 21.61 9.76
CA GLU A 233 -8.57 20.32 9.24
C GLU A 233 -8.34 20.20 7.74
N GLN A 234 -8.73 21.21 6.96
CA GLN A 234 -8.56 21.22 5.51
C GLN A 234 -7.09 21.25 5.09
N GLN A 235 -6.25 22.03 5.78
CA GLN A 235 -4.80 22.05 5.55
C GLN A 235 -4.15 20.69 5.83
N LYS A 236 -4.59 19.98 6.88
CA LYS A 236 -4.13 18.61 7.15
C LYS A 236 -4.54 17.62 6.07
N GLU A 237 -5.76 17.75 5.55
CA GLU A 237 -6.24 16.91 4.46
C GLU A 237 -5.44 17.15 3.17
N LEU A 238 -5.21 18.41 2.81
CA LEU A 238 -4.37 18.79 1.68
C LEU A 238 -2.97 18.17 1.79
N LEU A 239 -2.31 18.37 2.93
CA LEU A 239 -0.97 17.84 3.18
C LEU A 239 -0.93 16.31 3.08
N LYS A 240 -2.01 15.63 3.48
CA LYS A 240 -2.10 14.16 3.35
C LYS A 240 -2.15 13.75 1.88
N LEU A 241 -2.94 14.44 1.04
CA LEU A 241 -3.05 14.14 -0.39
C LEU A 241 -1.71 14.40 -1.10
N GLU A 242 -1.08 15.55 -0.84
CA GLU A 242 0.23 15.87 -1.40
C GLU A 242 1.30 14.85 -1.01
N LYS A 243 1.31 14.39 0.24
CA LYS A 243 2.25 13.34 0.68
C LYS A 243 2.05 12.03 -0.07
N ILE A 244 0.79 11.61 -0.25
CA ILE A 244 0.49 10.38 -0.99
C ILE A 244 0.90 10.54 -2.46
N ASP A 245 0.71 11.71 -3.05
CA ASP A 245 1.11 11.96 -4.43
C ASP A 245 2.63 11.89 -4.62
N VAL A 246 3.38 12.59 -3.76
CA VAL A 246 4.85 12.54 -3.74
C VAL A 246 5.34 11.10 -3.56
N LEU A 247 4.69 10.32 -2.69
CA LEU A 247 5.01 8.91 -2.47
C LEU A 247 4.86 8.08 -3.74
N ARG A 248 3.73 8.22 -4.46
CA ARG A 248 3.49 7.53 -5.74
C ARG A 248 4.54 7.91 -6.79
N GLN A 249 4.94 9.18 -6.84
CA GLN A 249 5.98 9.63 -7.77
C GLN A 249 7.35 9.06 -7.43
N LEU A 250 7.72 9.00 -6.15
CA LEU A 250 8.97 8.38 -5.70
C LEU A 250 9.01 6.89 -6.02
N GLU A 251 7.90 6.18 -5.83
CA GLU A 251 7.75 4.77 -6.19
C GLU A 251 7.95 4.54 -7.69
N LEU A 252 7.27 5.33 -8.53
CA LEU A 252 7.44 5.25 -9.97
C LEU A 252 8.86 5.59 -10.40
N GLN A 253 9.48 6.60 -9.80
CA GLN A 253 10.86 6.96 -10.09
C GLN A 253 11.80 5.80 -9.77
N ALA A 254 11.65 5.15 -8.60
CA ALA A 254 12.45 4.00 -8.20
C ALA A 254 12.25 2.79 -9.13
N ILE A 255 11.01 2.56 -9.60
CA ILE A 255 10.75 1.52 -10.61
C ILE A 255 11.44 1.89 -11.94
N PHE A 256 11.34 3.15 -12.36
CA PHE A 256 11.85 3.61 -13.65
C PHE A 256 13.37 3.79 -13.71
N THR A 257 14.08 3.72 -12.57
CA THR A 257 15.55 3.61 -12.60
C THR A 257 16.02 2.27 -13.17
N THR A 258 15.21 1.22 -13.02
CA THR A 258 15.58 -0.16 -13.38
C THR A 258 14.75 -0.69 -14.55
N PHE A 259 13.48 -0.26 -14.67
CA PHE A 259 12.54 -0.72 -15.70
C PHE A 259 12.12 0.41 -16.63
N THR A 260 11.86 0.11 -17.90
CA THR A 260 11.43 1.13 -18.87
C THR A 260 10.03 1.66 -18.58
N ASP A 261 9.14 0.79 -18.12
CA ASP A 261 7.77 1.14 -17.76
C ASP A 261 7.22 0.17 -16.69
N LEU A 262 6.04 0.51 -16.16
CA LEU A 262 5.39 -0.28 -15.11
C LEU A 262 4.97 -1.66 -15.61
N THR A 263 4.67 -1.80 -16.91
CA THR A 263 4.27 -3.10 -17.49
C THR A 263 5.43 -4.08 -17.49
N SER A 264 6.62 -3.58 -17.82
CA SER A 264 7.87 -4.34 -17.82
C SER A 264 8.26 -4.75 -16.40
N PHE A 265 8.05 -3.88 -15.42
CA PHE A 265 8.23 -4.19 -14.00
C PHE A 265 7.28 -5.31 -13.55
N ILE A 266 5.98 -5.17 -13.79
CA ILE A 266 4.99 -6.20 -13.40
C ILE A 266 5.30 -7.53 -14.08
N ALA A 267 5.63 -7.52 -15.37
CA ALA A 267 6.02 -8.72 -16.09
C ALA A 267 7.27 -9.39 -15.50
N ALA A 268 8.25 -8.60 -15.03
CA ALA A 268 9.43 -9.14 -14.36
C ALA A 268 9.07 -9.81 -13.01
N LEU A 269 8.15 -9.22 -12.24
CA LEU A 269 7.64 -9.82 -10.99
C LEU A 269 6.90 -11.14 -11.26
N ASP A 270 6.07 -11.19 -12.31
CA ASP A 270 5.37 -12.42 -12.72
C ASP A 270 6.33 -13.54 -13.16
N GLN A 271 7.54 -13.18 -13.59
CA GLN A 271 8.58 -14.09 -14.06
C GLN A 271 9.66 -14.41 -13.00
N ILE A 272 9.45 -14.04 -11.73
CA ILE A 272 10.43 -14.30 -10.64
C ILE A 272 10.84 -15.76 -10.61
N TYR A 273 9.86 -16.68 -10.55
CA TYR A 273 10.14 -18.12 -10.45
C TYR A 273 11.03 -18.61 -11.60
N VAL A 274 10.65 -18.32 -12.84
CA VAL A 274 11.37 -18.80 -14.04
C VAL A 274 12.77 -18.20 -14.10
N SER A 275 12.88 -16.89 -13.90
CA SER A 275 14.15 -16.16 -13.96
C SER A 275 15.12 -16.61 -12.87
N TYR A 276 14.61 -16.79 -11.65
CA TYR A 276 15.40 -17.26 -10.52
C TYR A 276 15.90 -18.69 -10.72
N ILE A 277 15.04 -19.63 -11.12
CA ILE A 277 15.43 -21.03 -11.35
C ILE A 277 16.48 -21.13 -12.47
N HIS A 278 16.34 -20.35 -13.54
CA HIS A 278 17.37 -20.29 -14.59
C HIS A 278 18.69 -19.72 -14.08
N ALA A 279 18.67 -18.69 -13.24
CA ALA A 279 19.88 -18.16 -12.62
C ALA A 279 20.60 -19.21 -11.75
N LEU A 280 19.85 -20.01 -10.97
CA LEU A 280 20.41 -21.12 -10.19
C LEU A 280 21.04 -22.20 -11.05
N GLN A 281 20.46 -22.49 -12.23
CA GLN A 281 20.99 -23.50 -13.15
C GLN A 281 22.27 -23.05 -13.86
N GLN A 282 22.50 -21.75 -14.00
CA GLN A 282 23.72 -21.20 -14.61
C GLN A 282 24.90 -21.08 -13.63
N LYS A 283 24.61 -21.08 -12.32
CA LYS A 283 25.59 -20.99 -11.23
C LYS A 283 26.24 -22.34 -10.88
N ASN A 284 25.63 -23.44 -11.33
CA ASN A 284 26.07 -24.83 -11.15
C ASN A 284 26.74 -25.38 -12.42
#